data_AF-A0A9E2Z4F6-F1
#
_entry.id   AF-A0A9E2Z4F6-F1
#
_cell.length_a   1.000
_cell.length_b   1.000
_cell.length_c   1.000
_cell.angle_alpha   90.00
_cell.angle_beta   90.00
_cell.angle_gamma   90.00
#
_symmetry.space_group_name_H-M   'P 1'
#
loop_
_entity.id
_entity.type
_entity.pdbx_description
1 polymer ?
#
loop_
_entity_poly.entity_id
_entity_poly.type
_entity_poly.pdbx_seq_one_letter_code
_entity_poly.pdbx_strand_id
1 'polypeptide(L)' 'MAELLSDDQVNEALGALAGWRQDGSALTRTVELASFAEAIAVVNRVAEIAENDNHHPDID' A
#
# COMPACT_ATOMS: atom_id res chain seq x y z
N MET A 1 0.39 -18.53 5.76
CA MET A 1 1.24 -17.34 5.99
C MET A 1 2.18 -17.24 4.81
N ALA A 2 2.21 -16.11 4.12
CA ALA A 2 3.17 -15.90 3.05
C ALA A 2 4.60 -15.85 3.62
N GLU A 3 5.58 -16.25 2.82
CA GLU A 3 7.00 -16.09 3.16
C GLU A 3 7.38 -14.61 3.04
N LEU A 4 8.12 -14.09 4.03
CA LEU A 4 8.54 -12.69 4.03
C LEU A 4 9.72 -12.50 3.08
N LEU A 5 9.73 -11.36 2.40
CA LEU A 5 10.86 -10.92 1.61
C LEU A 5 12.05 -10.56 2.51
N SER A 6 13.26 -10.76 2.01
CA SER A 6 14.47 -10.19 2.63
C SER A 6 14.55 -8.68 2.41
N ASP A 7 15.36 -8.00 3.22
CA ASP A 7 15.58 -6.55 3.08
C ASP A 7 16.07 -6.16 1.67
N ASP A 8 16.93 -6.98 1.06
CA ASP A 8 17.42 -6.76 -0.31
C ASP A 8 16.28 -6.85 -1.34
N GLN A 9 15.38 -7.84 -1.19
CA GLN A 9 14.22 -8.00 -2.06
C GLN A 9 13.21 -6.86 -1.91
N VAL A 10 13.02 -6.37 -0.67
CA VAL A 10 12.17 -5.20 -0.41
C VAL A 10 12.76 -3.96 -1.06
N ASN A 11 14.07 -3.72 -0.91
CA ASN A 11 14.76 -2.57 -1.50
C ASN A 11 14.72 -2.59 -3.03
N GLU A 12 14.90 -3.76 -3.65
CA GLU A 12 14.76 -3.93 -5.11
C GLU A 12 13.33 -3.59 -5.57
N ALA A 13 12.31 -4.14 -4.90
CA ALA A 13 10.91 -3.89 -5.23
C ALA A 13 10.54 -2.40 -5.07
N LEU A 14 11.03 -1.73 -4.02
CA LEU A 14 10.80 -0.30 -3.79
C LEU A 14 11.36 0.58 -4.92
N GLY A 15 12.40 0.13 -5.62
CA GLY A 15 12.91 0.82 -6.81
C GLY A 15 11.87 0.99 -7.93
N ALA A 16 10.87 0.11 -7.99
CA ALA A 16 9.77 0.17 -8.96
C ALA A 16 8.48 0.81 -8.39
N LEU A 17 8.39 1.00 -7.07
CA LEU A 17 7.18 1.45 -6.37
C LEU A 17 7.29 2.93 -5.97
N ALA A 18 7.22 3.82 -6.95
CA ALA A 18 7.34 5.26 -6.70
C ALA A 18 6.35 5.77 -5.63
N GLY A 19 6.88 6.49 -4.65
CA GLY A 19 6.12 7.05 -3.53
C GLY A 19 5.86 6.10 -2.36
N TRP A 20 6.22 4.82 -2.50
CA TRP A 20 6.25 3.87 -1.38
C TRP A 20 7.58 3.93 -0.64
N ARG A 21 7.53 3.67 0.66
CA ARG A 21 8.71 3.52 1.52
C ARG A 21 8.50 2.41 2.53
N GLN A 22 9.58 1.84 3.04
CA GLN A 22 9.53 0.92 4.16
C GLN A 22 9.46 1.71 5.48
N ASP A 23 8.61 1.26 6.39
CA ASP A 23 8.52 1.70 7.78
C ASP A 23 8.41 0.46 8.68
N GLY A 24 9.54 0.08 9.30
CA GLY A 24 9.67 -1.18 10.03
C GLY A 24 9.33 -2.39 9.14
N SER A 25 8.28 -3.12 9.51
CA SER A 25 7.77 -4.29 8.77
C SER A 25 6.65 -3.97 7.78
N ALA A 26 6.32 -2.70 7.58
CA ALA A 26 5.25 -2.25 6.69
C ALA A 26 5.80 -1.45 5.51
N LEU A 27 5.05 -1.44 4.41
CA LEU A 27 5.25 -0.48 3.33
C LEU A 27 4.18 0.60 3.43
N THR A 28 4.58 1.86 3.35
CA THR A 28 3.68 3.01 3.50
C THR A 28 3.77 3.94 2.30
N ARG A 29 2.65 4.57 1.95
CA ARG A 29 2.56 5.61 0.95
C ARG A 29 1.48 6.61 1.33
N THR A 30 1.80 7.89 1.17
CA THR A 30 0.83 8.99 1.30
C THR A 30 0.44 9.47 -0.08
N VAL A 31 -0.86 9.67 -0.32
CA VAL A 31 -1.40 10.18 -1.58
C VAL A 31 -2.28 11.38 -1.29
N GLU A 32 -2.01 12.50 -1.95
CA GLU A 32 -2.83 13.70 -1.88
C GLU A 32 -3.76 13.74 -3.10
N LEU A 33 -5.03 14.06 -2.86
CA LEU A 33 -6.08 14.16 -3.87
C LEU A 33 -6.79 15.51 -3.74
N ALA A 34 -7.40 15.96 -4.83
CA ALA A 34 -7.92 17.33 -4.91
C ALA A 34 -9.14 17.58 -3.99
N SER A 35 -9.82 16.51 -3.53
CA SER A 35 -10.95 16.62 -2.62
C SER A 35 -11.14 15.36 -1.77
N PHE A 36 -11.89 15.51 -0.67
CA PHE A 36 -12.27 14.39 0.19
C PHE A 36 -13.10 13.32 -0.55
N ALA A 37 -14.01 13.73 -1.44
CA ALA A 37 -14.83 12.80 -2.21
C ALA A 37 -13.97 11.92 -3.13
N GLU A 38 -12.93 12.49 -3.74
CA GLU A 38 -11.97 11.72 -4.55
C GLU A 38 -11.12 10.78 -3.68
N ALA A 39 -10.74 11.20 -2.48
CA ALA A 39 -10.06 10.33 -1.52
C ALA A 39 -10.89 9.10 -1.16
N ILE A 40 -12.17 9.30 -0.81
CA ILE A 40 -13.08 8.18 -0.53
C ILE A 40 -13.27 7.26 -1.74
N ALA A 41 -13.32 7.80 -2.96
CA ALA A 41 -13.40 6.97 -4.16
C ALA A 41 -12.16 6.06 -4.33
N VAL A 42 -10.96 6.56 -4.00
CA VAL A 42 -9.73 5.75 -3.99
C VAL A 42 -9.78 4.70 -2.88
N VAL A 43 -10.19 5.07 -1.67
CA VAL A 43 -10.32 4.13 -0.53
C VAL A 43 -11.27 2.98 -0.88
N ASN A 44 -12.42 3.26 -1.49
CA ASN A 44 -13.37 2.22 -1.90
C ASN A 44 -12.75 1.24 -2.91
N ARG A 45 -11.97 1.73 -3.88
CA ARG A 45 -11.30 0.87 -4.85
C ARG A 45 -10.21 0.01 -4.21
N VAL A 46 -9.49 0.54 -3.22
CA VAL A 46 -8.53 -0.24 -2.44
C VAL A 46 -9.25 -1.33 -1.64
N ALA A 47 -10.38 -1.01 -1.01
CA ALA A 47 -11.15 -1.96 -0.21
C ALA A 47 -11.65 -3.16 -1.04
N GLU A 48 -12.13 -2.93 -2.26
CA GLU A 48 -12.55 -4.03 -3.16
C GLU A 48 -11.41 -5.01 -3.48
N ILE A 49 -10.21 -4.49 -3.76
CA ILE A 49 -9.02 -5.32 -4.04
C ILE A 49 -8.56 -6.04 -2.77
N ALA A 50 -8.50 -5.33 -1.65
CA ALA A 50 -8.09 -5.86 -0.36
C ALA A 50 -8.97 -7.02 0.10
N GLU A 51 -10.30 -6.92 -0.08
CA GLU A 51 -11.21 -8.02 0.27
C GLU A 51 -11.10 -9.21 -0.67
N ASN A 52 -10.93 -8.97 -1.98
CA ASN A 52 -10.72 -10.06 -2.94
C ASN A 52 -9.45 -10.87 -2.61
N ASP A 53 -8.39 -10.17 -2.20
CA ASP A 53 -7.10 -10.78 -1.89
C ASP A 53 -7.01 -11.24 -0.42
N ASN A 54 -8.04 -10.95 0.38
CA ASN A 54 -8.07 -11.17 1.83
C ASN A 54 -6.80 -10.62 2.51
N HIS A 55 -6.41 -9.41 2.13
CA HIS A 55 -5.22 -8.72 2.61
C HIS A 55 -5.51 -7.22 2.79
N HIS A 56 -5.76 -6.83 4.04
CA HIS A 56 -6.28 -5.52 4.39
C HIS A 56 -5.17 -4.54 4.76
N PRO A 57 -5.08 -3.37 4.11
CA PRO A 57 -4.20 -2.29 4.54
C PRO A 57 -4.78 -1.52 5.73
N ASP A 58 -3.91 -0.88 6.50
CA ASP A 58 -4.30 0.22 7.38
C ASP A 58 -4.38 1.51 6.53
N ILE A 59 -5.46 2.29 6.70
CA ILE A 59 -5.71 3.53 5.94
C ILE A 59 -6.10 4.65 6.92
N ASP A 60 -5.43 5.79 6.79
CA ASP A 60 -5.57 7.00 7.62
C ASP A 60 -6.24 8.15 6.84
#